data_AF-A0AA35RW49-F1
#
_entry.id   AF-A0AA35RW49-F1
#
_cell.length_a   1.000
_cell.length_b   1.000
_cell.length_c   1.000
_cell.angle_alpha   90.00
_cell.angle_beta   90.00
_cell.angle_gamma   90.00
#
_symmetry.space_group_name_H-M   'P 1'
#
loop_
_entity.id
_entity.type
_entity.pdbx_description
1 polymer ?
#
loop_
_entity_poly.entity_id
_entity_poly.type
_entity_poly.pdbx_seq_one_letter_code
_entity_poly.pdbx_strand_id
1 'polypeptide(L)'
;MLFLQVSTLLDNRLRDIFVDDIKEEYEDVRQDYNESMQEKHYISLQSARANALSLDWKDFIPAKPKKVGITVFRDYDIKSLLPYIDWKPFFDVWQLRGKYPNRGYPGIFKDKDVGFEAKKVFDEAIHVLDTICQDKPVKAHGVIGLFPAYSLGDDVVVLNDMKTERIATLYGLRQQEEKERGDYLLLPFRLCLPKSH
;
A
#
# COMPACT_ATOMS: atom_id res chain seq x y z
N MET A 1 18.87 -14.33 13.34
CA MET A 1 17.80 -14.56 14.33
C MET A 1 17.06 -15.88 14.06
N LEU A 2 16.53 -16.13 12.86
CA LEU A 2 15.85 -17.40 12.50
C LEU A 2 16.71 -18.67 12.67
N PHE A 3 18.00 -18.64 12.31
CA PHE A 3 18.90 -19.79 12.50
C PHE A 3 19.13 -20.16 13.98
N LEU A 4 19.07 -19.18 14.89
CA LEU A 4 19.22 -19.44 16.32
C LEU A 4 17.97 -20.16 16.85
N GLN A 5 16.78 -19.68 16.48
CA GLN A 5 15.51 -20.25 16.92
C GLN A 5 15.34 -21.72 16.50
N VAL A 6 15.72 -22.06 15.26
CA VAL A 6 15.69 -23.46 14.79
C VAL A 6 16.67 -24.32 15.58
N SER A 7 17.88 -23.83 15.87
CA SER A 7 18.86 -24.56 16.66
C SER A 7 18.39 -24.80 18.11
N THR A 8 17.75 -23.81 18.73
CA THR A 8 17.26 -23.90 20.12
C THR A 8 16.07 -24.85 20.24
N LEU A 9 15.20 -24.90 19.24
CA LEU A 9 14.04 -25.82 19.20
C LEU A 9 14.44 -27.29 18.99
N LEU A 10 15.61 -27.54 18.39
CA LEU A 10 16.13 -28.89 18.15
C LEU A 10 16.90 -29.46 19.36
N ASP A 11 17.25 -28.63 20.35
CA ASP A 11 17.88 -29.08 21.60
C ASP A 11 16.81 -29.39 22.65
N ASN A 12 16.69 -30.66 23.02
CA ASN A 12 15.71 -31.13 24.01
C ASN A 12 15.81 -30.45 25.39
N ARG A 13 16.95 -29.85 25.75
CA ARG A 13 17.13 -29.14 27.03
C ARG A 13 16.68 -27.69 26.97
N LEU A 14 16.89 -27.03 25.83
CA LEU A 14 16.59 -25.61 25.65
C LEU A 14 15.21 -25.38 25.04
N ARG A 15 14.61 -26.40 24.41
CA ARG A 15 13.30 -26.33 23.78
C ARG A 15 12.20 -25.93 24.75
N ASP A 16 12.09 -26.60 25.89
CA ASP A 16 10.98 -26.35 26.83
C ASP A 16 11.07 -24.94 27.42
N ILE A 17 12.29 -24.51 27.81
CA ILE A 17 12.56 -23.14 28.27
C ILE A 17 12.17 -22.12 27.19
N PHE A 18 12.65 -22.31 25.96
CA PHE A 18 12.35 -21.40 24.85
C PHE A 18 10.85 -21.35 24.49
N VAL A 19 10.14 -22.47 24.57
CA VAL A 19 8.69 -22.51 24.30
C VAL A 19 7.92 -21.77 25.39
N ASP A 20 8.31 -21.92 26.66
CA ASP A 20 7.65 -21.23 27.75
C ASP A 20 7.95 -19.73 27.75
N ASP A 21 9.20 -19.31 27.45
CA ASP A 21 9.56 -17.90 27.23
C ASP A 21 8.72 -17.26 26.13
N ILE A 22 8.54 -17.95 24.99
CA ILE A 22 7.71 -17.47 23.88
C ILE A 22 6.23 -17.37 24.28
N LYS A 23 5.70 -18.33 25.05
CA LYS A 23 4.30 -18.23 25.51
C LYS A 23 4.10 -17.02 26.42
N GLU A 24 5.06 -16.75 27.31
CA GLU A 24 5.02 -15.58 28.19
C GLU A 24 5.07 -14.29 27.36
N GLU A 25 6.01 -14.17 26.41
CA GLU A 25 6.10 -13.01 25.51
C GLU A 25 4.80 -12.78 24.71
N TYR A 26 4.17 -13.85 24.20
CA TYR A 26 2.91 -13.74 23.46
C TYR A 26 1.73 -13.38 24.36
N GLU A 27 1.71 -13.83 25.62
CA GLU A 27 0.65 -13.45 26.57
C GLU A 27 0.79 -11.98 26.96
N ASP A 28 2.02 -11.49 27.18
CA ASP A 28 2.30 -10.07 27.41
C ASP A 28 1.83 -9.20 26.23
N VAL A 29 2.23 -9.56 25.00
CA VAL A 29 1.80 -8.85 23.78
C VAL A 29 0.28 -8.86 23.63
N ARG A 30 -0.38 -9.97 24.00
CA ARG A 30 -1.83 -10.09 23.96
C ARG A 30 -2.49 -9.19 25.00
N GLN A 31 -1.95 -9.14 26.20
CA GLN A 31 -2.44 -8.28 27.27
C GLN A 31 -2.30 -6.80 26.87
N ASP A 32 -1.10 -6.39 26.46
CA ASP A 32 -0.80 -5.03 25.97
C ASP A 32 -1.75 -4.62 24.83
N TYR A 33 -2.00 -5.52 23.87
CA TYR A 33 -2.95 -5.27 22.79
C TYR A 33 -4.37 -5.04 23.32
N ASN A 34 -4.84 -5.87 24.24
CA ASN A 34 -6.18 -5.73 24.82
C ASN A 34 -6.32 -4.43 25.62
N GLU A 35 -5.31 -4.06 26.39
CA GLU A 35 -5.27 -2.79 27.12
C GLU A 35 -5.33 -1.61 26.15
N SER A 36 -4.51 -1.63 25.08
CA SER A 36 -4.54 -0.59 24.04
C SER A 36 -5.88 -0.48 23.30
N MET A 37 -6.67 -1.56 23.22
CA MET A 37 -8.01 -1.51 22.63
C MET A 37 -9.02 -0.82 23.56
N GLN A 38 -8.84 -0.88 24.88
CA GLN A 38 -9.72 -0.20 25.83
C GLN A 38 -9.58 1.32 25.79
N GLU A 39 -8.39 1.83 25.42
CA GLU A 39 -8.13 3.26 25.25
C GLU A 39 -8.78 3.85 23.99
N LYS A 40 -9.18 3.01 23.03
CA LYS A 40 -9.80 3.47 21.78
C LYS A 40 -11.28 3.70 21.95
N HIS A 41 -11.68 4.97 22.00
CA HIS A 41 -13.07 5.37 21.95
C HIS A 41 -13.57 5.43 20.51
N TYR A 42 -14.71 4.80 20.24
CA TYR A 42 -15.35 4.83 18.91
C TYR A 42 -16.66 5.59 18.98
N ILE A 43 -16.87 6.51 18.03
CA ILE A 43 -18.13 7.22 17.88
C ILE A 43 -19.10 6.44 16.99
N SER A 44 -20.39 6.77 17.12
CA SER A 44 -21.42 6.22 16.24
C SER A 44 -21.14 6.57 14.78
N LEU A 45 -21.51 5.68 13.85
CA LEU A 45 -21.38 5.93 12.43
C LEU A 45 -22.14 7.19 11.98
N GLN A 46 -23.29 7.47 12.61
CA GLN A 46 -24.08 8.67 12.34
C GLN A 46 -23.32 9.94 12.75
N SER A 47 -22.70 9.94 13.94
CA SER A 47 -21.85 11.04 14.40
C SER A 47 -20.64 11.24 13.48
N ALA A 48 -20.01 10.16 13.03
CA ALA A 48 -18.87 10.21 12.11
C ALA A 48 -19.27 10.77 10.74
N ARG A 49 -20.50 10.47 10.27
CA ARG A 49 -21.06 11.01 9.03
C ARG A 49 -21.40 12.50 9.15
N ALA A 50 -21.87 12.94 10.32
CA ALA A 50 -22.16 14.35 10.58
C ALA A 50 -20.87 15.20 10.61
N ASN A 51 -19.80 14.68 11.21
CA ASN A 51 -18.48 15.34 11.33
C ASN A 51 -17.53 14.97 10.18
N ALA A 52 -18.08 14.77 8.99
CA ALA A 52 -17.31 14.35 7.85
C ALA A 52 -16.74 15.58 7.11
N LEU A 53 -15.52 15.49 6.57
CA LEU A 53 -14.82 16.52 5.75
C LEU A 53 -15.70 17.27 4.74
N SER A 54 -16.11 18.51 5.05
CA SER A 54 -16.94 19.30 4.13
C SER A 54 -16.06 19.98 3.07
N LEU A 55 -16.31 19.67 1.79
CA LEU A 55 -15.65 20.31 0.64
C LEU A 55 -16.68 21.18 -0.08
N ASP A 56 -16.30 22.41 -0.44
CA ASP A 56 -17.13 23.27 -1.28
C ASP A 56 -16.95 22.90 -2.75
N TRP A 57 -18.03 22.48 -3.40
CA TRP A 57 -18.05 22.04 -4.79
C TRP A 57 -18.64 23.06 -5.75
N LYS A 58 -19.12 24.22 -5.26
CA LYS A 58 -19.89 25.19 -6.07
C LYS A 58 -19.18 25.64 -7.34
N ASP A 59 -17.87 25.90 -7.25
CA ASP A 59 -17.05 26.39 -8.37
C ASP A 59 -16.07 25.32 -8.90
N PHE A 60 -16.19 24.07 -8.44
CA PHE A 60 -15.31 22.99 -8.87
C PHE A 60 -15.86 22.27 -10.10
N ILE A 61 -15.15 22.39 -11.22
CA ILE A 61 -15.44 21.65 -12.43
C ILE A 61 -14.43 20.50 -12.56
N PRO A 62 -14.87 19.23 -12.50
CA PRO A 62 -13.97 18.09 -12.60
C PRO A 62 -13.41 18.00 -14.02
N ALA A 63 -12.11 17.77 -14.13
CA ALA A 63 -11.46 17.57 -15.42
C ALA A 63 -12.03 16.31 -16.10
N LYS A 64 -12.64 16.47 -17.28
CA LYS A 64 -13.15 15.34 -18.05
C LYS A 64 -11.98 14.54 -18.62
N PRO A 65 -11.89 13.23 -18.38
CA PRO A 65 -10.88 12.38 -19.00
C PRO A 65 -10.94 12.44 -20.52
N LYS A 66 -9.78 12.39 -21.17
CA LYS A 66 -9.68 12.34 -22.65
C LYS A 66 -10.35 11.09 -23.23
N LYS A 67 -10.27 9.97 -22.51
CA LYS A 67 -10.86 8.69 -22.90
C LYS A 67 -11.55 8.08 -21.69
N VAL A 68 -12.87 8.00 -21.76
CA VAL A 68 -13.74 7.30 -20.80
C VAL A 68 -13.86 5.83 -21.24
N GLY A 69 -14.18 4.95 -20.31
CA GLY A 69 -14.29 3.51 -20.51
C GLY A 69 -12.99 2.76 -20.24
N ILE A 70 -12.90 1.55 -20.77
CA ILE A 70 -11.79 0.63 -20.55
C ILE A 70 -10.71 0.81 -21.62
N THR A 71 -9.47 0.96 -21.19
CA THR A 71 -8.27 0.89 -22.03
C THR A 71 -7.42 -0.29 -21.61
N VAL A 72 -7.20 -1.20 -22.55
CA VAL A 72 -6.41 -2.41 -22.34
C VAL A 72 -5.02 -2.22 -22.93
N PHE A 73 -4.00 -2.51 -22.14
CA PHE A 73 -2.61 -2.56 -22.54
C PHE A 73 -2.20 -4.03 -22.60
N ARG A 74 -1.90 -4.52 -23.80
CA ARG A 74 -1.39 -5.87 -24.00
C ARG A 74 0.05 -5.79 -24.47
N ASP A 75 0.89 -6.61 -23.85
CA ASP A 75 2.31 -6.70 -24.21
C ASP A 75 3.00 -5.33 -24.17
N TYR A 76 2.82 -4.64 -23.04
CA TYR A 76 3.38 -3.31 -22.81
C TYR A 76 4.90 -3.40 -22.72
N ASP A 77 5.59 -2.41 -23.29
CA ASP A 77 7.05 -2.42 -23.35
C ASP A 77 7.67 -2.32 -21.94
N ILE A 78 8.29 -3.39 -21.47
CA ILE A 78 8.95 -3.47 -20.17
C ILE A 78 10.06 -2.43 -20.05
N LYS A 79 10.74 -2.11 -21.15
CA LYS A 79 11.82 -1.11 -21.15
C LYS A 79 11.31 0.27 -20.72
N SER A 80 10.07 0.60 -21.08
CA SER A 80 9.43 1.86 -20.67
C SER A 80 9.08 1.92 -19.17
N LEU A 81 9.02 0.78 -18.48
CA LEU A 81 8.72 0.68 -17.06
C LEU A 81 9.97 0.82 -16.19
N LEU A 82 11.18 0.56 -16.72
CA LEU A 82 12.43 0.59 -15.95
C LEU A 82 12.68 1.90 -15.19
N PRO A 83 12.40 3.10 -15.74
CA PRO A 83 12.59 4.36 -15.01
C PRO A 83 11.64 4.53 -13.81
N TYR A 84 10.57 3.73 -13.72
CA TYR A 84 9.57 3.78 -12.66
C TYR A 84 9.81 2.75 -11.54
N ILE A 85 10.87 1.94 -11.64
CA ILE A 85 11.22 0.96 -10.60
C ILE A 85 11.72 1.71 -9.36
N ASP A 86 11.04 1.50 -8.23
CA ASP A 86 11.61 1.80 -6.92
C ASP A 86 12.55 0.67 -6.52
N TRP A 87 13.84 0.98 -6.43
CA TRP A 87 14.89 0.02 -6.08
C TRP A 87 15.03 -0.20 -4.57
N LYS A 88 14.38 0.60 -3.72
CA LYS A 88 14.47 0.42 -2.27
C LYS A 88 13.92 -0.95 -1.82
N PRO A 89 12.70 -1.38 -2.21
CA PRO A 89 12.21 -2.73 -1.91
C PRO A 89 13.13 -3.84 -2.43
N PHE A 90 13.77 -3.63 -3.58
CA PHE A 90 14.74 -4.59 -4.11
C PHE A 90 15.92 -4.80 -3.15
N PHE A 91 16.55 -3.73 -2.66
CA PHE A 91 17.65 -3.86 -1.69
C PHE A 91 17.19 -4.39 -0.33
N ASP A 92 15.96 -4.09 0.09
CA ASP A 92 15.38 -4.67 1.31
C ASP A 92 15.26 -6.20 1.22
N VAL A 93 14.85 -6.74 0.06
CA VAL A 93 14.79 -8.20 -0.17
C VAL A 93 16.17 -8.84 -0.09
N TRP A 94 17.20 -8.17 -0.61
CA TRP A 94 18.59 -8.59 -0.50
C TRP A 94 19.21 -8.36 0.89
N GLN A 95 18.44 -7.82 1.84
CA GLN A 95 18.89 -7.44 3.19
C GLN A 95 20.07 -6.45 3.18
N LEU A 96 20.23 -5.70 2.10
CA LEU A 96 21.26 -4.68 1.96
C LEU A 96 20.70 -3.35 2.45
N ARG A 97 21.21 -2.90 3.59
CA ARG A 97 20.83 -1.61 4.20
C ARG A 97 22.08 -0.81 4.54
N GLY A 98 22.21 0.36 3.92
CA GLY A 98 23.30 1.28 4.27
C GLY A 98 23.11 1.89 5.66
N LYS A 99 24.19 2.42 6.24
CA LYS A 99 24.13 3.25 7.44
C LYS A 99 23.64 4.64 7.10
N TYR A 100 23.01 5.33 8.05
CA TYR A 100 22.65 6.75 7.86
C TYR A 100 23.92 7.56 7.60
N PRO A 101 23.98 8.43 6.56
CA PRO A 101 22.88 8.90 5.70
C PRO A 101 22.61 8.07 4.42
N ASN A 102 23.39 7.04 4.12
CA ASN A 102 23.35 6.23 2.89
C ASN A 102 22.34 5.06 2.94
N ARG A 103 21.26 5.16 3.72
CA ARG A 103 20.41 4.01 4.06
C ARG A 103 19.63 3.40 2.89
N GLY A 104 19.23 4.22 1.92
CA GLY A 104 18.39 3.82 0.80
C GLY A 104 19.03 4.12 -0.56
N TYR A 105 18.42 3.61 -1.61
CA TYR A 105 18.80 3.97 -2.98
C TYR A 105 18.57 5.47 -3.26
N PRO A 106 19.47 6.17 -3.97
CA PRO A 106 20.74 5.69 -4.53
C PRO A 106 21.93 5.83 -3.56
N GLY A 107 21.71 6.32 -2.34
CA GLY A 107 22.76 6.54 -1.33
C GLY A 107 23.50 5.27 -0.91
N ILE A 108 22.83 4.11 -0.90
CA ILE A 108 23.39 2.82 -0.50
C ILE A 108 24.67 2.44 -1.25
N PHE A 109 24.85 2.88 -2.49
CA PHE A 109 26.06 2.63 -3.27
C PHE A 109 27.32 3.30 -2.70
N LYS A 110 27.15 4.34 -1.87
CA LYS A 110 28.25 5.07 -1.22
C LYS A 110 28.51 4.58 0.20
N ASP A 111 27.78 3.56 0.66
CA ASP A 111 27.99 2.97 1.96
C ASP A 111 29.31 2.16 1.97
N LYS A 112 30.09 2.31 3.05
CA LYS A 112 31.41 1.68 3.16
C LYS A 112 31.32 0.17 3.41
N ASP A 113 30.25 -0.29 4.05
CA ASP A 113 30.11 -1.68 4.47
C ASP A 113 29.38 -2.49 3.40
N VAL A 114 28.29 -1.93 2.85
CA VAL A 114 27.40 -2.66 1.91
C VAL A 114 27.39 -2.11 0.49
N GLY A 115 28.01 -0.96 0.23
CA GLY A 115 27.89 -0.27 -1.06
C GLY A 115 28.47 -1.06 -2.25
N PHE A 116 29.55 -1.80 -2.03
CA PHE A 116 30.13 -2.68 -3.04
C PHE A 116 29.17 -3.80 -3.45
N GLU A 117 28.63 -4.54 -2.48
CA GLU A 117 27.67 -5.61 -2.74
C GLU A 117 26.37 -5.08 -3.33
N ALA A 118 25.88 -3.93 -2.83
CA ALA A 118 24.70 -3.25 -3.38
C ALA A 118 24.88 -2.88 -4.86
N LYS A 119 26.07 -2.37 -5.23
CA LYS A 119 26.36 -2.07 -6.63
C LYS A 119 26.42 -3.35 -7.47
N LYS A 120 27.06 -4.40 -6.96
CA LYS A 120 27.17 -5.68 -7.66
C LYS A 120 25.80 -6.30 -7.97
N VAL A 121 24.92 -6.43 -6.97
CA VAL A 121 23.57 -7.01 -7.19
C VAL A 121 22.70 -6.11 -8.08
N PHE A 122 22.92 -4.79 -8.04
CA PHE A 122 22.24 -3.86 -8.94
C PHE A 122 22.69 -4.06 -10.39
N ASP A 123 24.00 -4.11 -10.64
CA ASP A 123 24.55 -4.30 -11.99
C ASP A 123 24.09 -5.66 -12.57
N GLU A 124 24.08 -6.72 -11.75
CA GLU A 124 23.52 -8.03 -12.12
C GLU A 124 22.02 -7.96 -12.43
N ALA A 125 21.22 -7.23 -11.64
CA ALA A 125 19.80 -7.05 -11.89
C ALA A 125 19.52 -6.28 -13.19
N ILE A 126 20.34 -5.26 -13.51
CA ILE A 126 20.25 -4.55 -14.78
C ILE A 126 20.54 -5.49 -15.95
N HIS A 127 21.57 -6.34 -15.86
CA HIS A 127 21.83 -7.33 -16.90
C HIS A 127 20.68 -8.32 -17.11
N VAL A 128 20.04 -8.78 -16.03
CA VAL A 128 18.84 -9.64 -16.13
C VAL A 128 17.68 -8.89 -16.78
N LEU A 129 17.46 -7.62 -16.44
CA LEU A 129 16.41 -6.79 -17.04
C LEU A 129 16.67 -6.54 -18.53
N ASP A 130 17.92 -6.36 -18.94
CA ASP A 130 18.29 -6.23 -20.35
C ASP A 130 17.96 -7.51 -21.12
N THR A 131 18.29 -8.68 -20.59
CA THR A 131 17.91 -9.98 -21.17
C THR A 131 16.39 -10.13 -21.27
N ILE A 132 15.65 -9.75 -20.23
CA ILE A 132 14.17 -9.76 -20.25
C ILE A 132 13.63 -8.83 -21.34
N CYS A 133 14.23 -7.66 -21.53
CA CYS A 133 13.81 -6.73 -22.57
C CYS A 133 14.13 -7.21 -23.99
N GLN A 134 15.24 -7.93 -24.17
CA GLN A 134 15.68 -8.46 -25.46
C GLN A 134 14.90 -9.71 -25.87
N ASP A 135 14.87 -10.72 -24.99
CA ASP A 135 14.29 -12.03 -25.27
C ASP A 135 12.77 -12.06 -25.09
N LYS A 136 12.22 -11.04 -24.41
CA LYS A 136 10.79 -10.90 -24.08
C LYS A 136 10.15 -12.18 -23.50
N PRO A 137 10.78 -12.84 -22.50
CA PRO A 137 10.20 -14.02 -21.86
C PRO A 137 8.96 -13.66 -21.01
N VAL A 138 8.83 -12.39 -20.63
CA VAL A 138 7.74 -11.86 -19.80
C VAL A 138 6.97 -10.82 -20.60
N LYS A 139 5.65 -10.81 -20.46
CA LYS A 139 4.75 -9.81 -21.07
C LYS A 139 4.06 -9.00 -19.99
N ALA A 140 4.10 -7.68 -20.11
CA ALA A 140 3.36 -6.80 -19.23
C ALA A 140 1.95 -6.56 -19.77
N HIS A 141 0.94 -6.76 -18.93
CA HIS A 141 -0.46 -6.50 -19.25
C HIS A 141 -1.04 -5.53 -18.22
N GLY A 142 -1.93 -4.66 -18.67
CA GLY A 142 -2.58 -3.68 -17.80
C GLY A 142 -3.97 -3.33 -18.32
N VAL A 143 -4.85 -2.93 -17.41
CA VAL A 143 -6.16 -2.40 -17.75
C VAL A 143 -6.43 -1.16 -16.93
N ILE A 144 -6.86 -0.10 -17.58
CA ILE A 144 -7.25 1.16 -16.95
C ILE A 144 -8.71 1.42 -17.30
N GLY A 145 -9.54 1.67 -16.29
CA GLY A 145 -10.94 2.03 -16.46
C GLY A 145 -11.20 3.41 -15.90
N LEU A 146 -11.76 4.31 -16.70
CA LEU A 146 -12.20 5.64 -16.28
C LEU A 146 -13.69 5.77 -16.51
N PHE A 147 -14.47 5.91 -15.45
CA PHE A 147 -15.93 5.89 -15.52
C PHE A 147 -16.53 7.13 -14.84
N PRO A 148 -17.70 7.61 -15.30
CA PRO A 148 -18.44 8.61 -14.54
C PRO A 148 -18.84 8.05 -13.18
N ALA A 149 -18.63 8.83 -12.12
CA ALA A 149 -18.97 8.42 -10.77
C ALA A 149 -19.40 9.61 -9.91
N TYR A 150 -20.20 9.34 -8.88
CA TYR A 150 -20.58 10.32 -7.87
C TYR A 150 -20.58 9.67 -6.48
N SER A 151 -20.39 10.47 -5.43
CA SER A 151 -20.51 9.98 -4.06
C SER A 151 -21.97 9.93 -3.60
N LEU A 152 -22.33 8.85 -2.89
CA LEU A 152 -23.62 8.65 -2.25
C LEU A 152 -23.40 8.17 -0.81
N GLY A 153 -23.43 9.11 0.13
CA GLY A 153 -23.09 8.82 1.52
C GLY A 153 -21.61 8.48 1.67
N ASP A 154 -21.32 7.24 2.06
CA ASP A 154 -19.95 6.73 2.24
C ASP A 154 -19.41 5.99 1.01
N ASP A 155 -20.25 5.78 -0.01
CA ASP A 155 -19.93 4.96 -1.17
C ASP A 155 -19.75 5.81 -2.44
N VAL A 156 -19.07 5.25 -3.43
CA VAL A 156 -18.95 5.82 -4.78
C VAL A 156 -19.76 4.99 -5.76
N VAL A 157 -20.75 5.62 -6.38
CA VAL A 157 -21.57 5.01 -7.43
C VAL A 157 -20.91 5.23 -8.77
N VAL A 158 -20.64 4.14 -9.48
CA VAL A 158 -20.03 4.15 -10.82
C VAL A 158 -21.12 3.92 -11.86
N LEU A 159 -21.14 4.76 -12.88
CA LEU A 159 -22.11 4.73 -13.96
C LEU A 159 -21.48 4.19 -15.25
N ASN A 160 -22.34 3.77 -16.17
CA ASN A 160 -21.95 3.51 -17.56
C ASN A 160 -21.49 4.80 -18.26
N ASP A 161 -20.88 4.66 -19.44
CA ASP A 161 -20.34 5.79 -20.20
C ASP A 161 -21.41 6.84 -20.57
N MET A 162 -22.67 6.39 -20.70
CA MET A 162 -23.84 7.24 -21.00
C MET A 162 -24.39 7.96 -19.76
N LYS A 163 -23.89 7.66 -18.55
CA LYS A 163 -24.38 8.16 -17.26
C LYS A 163 -25.85 7.81 -16.94
N THR A 164 -26.39 6.76 -17.57
CA THR A 164 -27.81 6.39 -17.44
C THR A 164 -28.03 5.29 -16.41
N GLU A 165 -27.04 4.43 -16.20
CA GLU A 165 -27.19 3.22 -15.39
C GLU A 165 -26.01 3.07 -14.43
N ARG A 166 -26.31 2.61 -13.21
CA ARG A 166 -25.29 2.20 -12.23
C ARG A 166 -24.70 0.85 -12.63
N ILE A 167 -23.41 0.81 -12.87
CA ILE A 167 -22.67 -0.42 -13.22
C ILE A 167 -21.92 -1.02 -12.02
N ALA A 168 -21.55 -0.21 -11.04
CA ALA A 168 -20.90 -0.69 -9.81
C ALA A 168 -21.09 0.29 -8.64
N THR A 169 -20.83 -0.20 -7.43
CA THR A 169 -20.70 0.61 -6.22
C THR A 169 -19.37 0.24 -5.56
N LEU A 170 -18.53 1.23 -5.30
CA LEU A 170 -17.33 1.08 -4.48
C LEU A 170 -17.68 1.48 -3.06
N TYR A 171 -17.66 0.50 -2.15
CA TYR A 171 -18.03 0.71 -0.76
C TYR A 171 -16.88 1.33 0.01
N GLY A 172 -17.15 2.46 0.68
CA GLY A 172 -16.16 3.15 1.50
C GLY A 172 -16.26 2.76 2.97
N LEU A 173 -15.14 2.88 3.68
CA LEU A 173 -15.09 2.76 5.14
C LEU A 173 -14.86 4.13 5.76
N ARG A 174 -15.59 4.42 6.83
CA ARG A 174 -15.51 5.67 7.57
C ARG A 174 -14.69 5.48 8.84
N GLN A 175 -13.76 6.39 9.10
CA GLN A 175 -13.09 6.45 10.39
C GLN A 175 -14.11 6.67 11.50
N GLN A 176 -14.02 5.91 12.59
CA GLN A 176 -14.91 6.00 13.75
C GLN A 176 -14.17 6.16 15.08
N GLU A 177 -12.85 6.04 15.08
CA GLU A 177 -12.03 6.35 16.26
C GLU A 177 -12.18 7.83 16.61
N GLU A 178 -12.58 8.11 17.84
CA GLU A 178 -12.84 9.45 18.34
C GLU A 178 -11.59 10.32 18.21
N LYS A 179 -11.78 11.50 17.64
CA LYS A 179 -10.71 12.49 17.47
C LYS A 179 -11.05 13.73 18.26
N GLU A 180 -10.08 14.26 18.99
CA GLU A 180 -10.21 15.56 19.67
C GLU A 180 -10.47 16.71 18.68
N ARG A 181 -9.83 16.63 17.49
CA ARG A 181 -9.98 17.61 16.39
C ARG A 181 -9.82 16.93 15.04
N GLY A 182 -10.54 17.46 14.05
CA GLY A 182 -10.42 17.07 12.64
C GLY A 182 -11.57 16.18 12.15
N ASP A 183 -11.61 16.02 10.84
CA ASP A 183 -12.69 15.31 10.18
C ASP A 183 -12.53 13.78 10.23
N TYR A 184 -13.67 13.10 10.17
CA TYR A 184 -13.72 11.65 10.01
C TYR A 184 -13.63 11.33 8.51
N LEU A 185 -12.47 10.83 8.07
CA LEU A 185 -12.19 10.58 6.66
C LEU A 185 -12.87 9.29 6.17
N LEU A 186 -13.14 9.27 4.86
CA LEU A 186 -13.58 8.09 4.11
C LEU A 186 -12.39 7.48 3.36
N LEU A 187 -12.16 6.19 3.57
CA LEU A 187 -11.25 5.37 2.79
C LEU A 187 -12.03 4.60 1.73
N PRO A 188 -11.64 4.64 0.45
CA PRO A 188 -10.94 5.72 -0.24
C PRO A 188 -11.99 6.67 -0.87
N PHE A 189 -11.68 7.96 -0.98
CA PHE A 189 -12.42 8.95 -1.79
C PHE A 189 -13.66 9.60 -1.15
N ARG A 190 -13.42 10.71 -0.44
CA ARG A 190 -14.36 11.86 -0.47
C ARG A 190 -14.04 12.86 -1.61
N LEU A 191 -13.28 12.43 -2.63
CA LEU A 191 -12.85 13.24 -3.77
C LEU A 191 -13.79 13.16 -4.98
N CYS A 192 -14.95 12.50 -4.85
CA CYS A 192 -15.98 12.43 -5.88
C CYS A 192 -17.13 13.38 -5.55
N LEU A 193 -17.56 14.16 -6.55
CA LEU A 193 -18.72 15.04 -6.44
C LEU A 193 -19.95 14.29 -5.94
N PRO A 194 -20.73 14.84 -5.00
CA PRO A 194 -21.96 14.21 -4.55
C PRO A 194 -23.06 14.28 -5.61
N LYS A 195 -23.98 13.31 -5.59
CA LYS A 195 -25.08 13.17 -6.57
C LYS A 195 -25.92 14.44 -6.81
N SER A 196 -25.96 15.36 -5.83
CA SER A 196 -26.78 16.57 -5.86
C SER A 196 -26.21 17.72 -6.71
N HIS A 197 -25.00 17.55 -7.26
CA HIS A 197 -24.34 18.46 -8.21
C HIS A 197 -24.20 17.81 -9.58
#